data_AF-A0A2E2TMS2-F1
#
_entry.id   AF-A0A2E2TMS2-F1
#
_cell.length_a   1.000
_cell.length_b   1.000
_cell.length_c   1.000
_cell.angle_alpha   90.00
_cell.angle_beta   90.00
_cell.angle_gamma   90.00
#
_symmetry.space_group_name_H-M   'P 1'
#
loop_
_entity.id
_entity.type
_entity.pdbx_description
1 polymer ?
#
loop_
_entity_poly.entity_id
_entity_poly.type
_entity_poly.pdbx_seq_one_letter_code
_entity_poly.pdbx_strand_id
1 'polypeptide(L)'
;MKRHIQALGIVTSFLFIPLVALAQTSRLEEILFNIQLFILRPLIGLMFVVAMIVFAWGVIEWIYGADSEDKVARGKRNAIYGIIGFVIMAGVWAILNTLCVFIGAC
;
A
#
# COMPACT_ATOMS: atom_id res chain seq x y z
N MET A 1 -39.74 -0.40 38.83
CA MET A 1 -39.61 -1.69 38.10
C MET A 1 -39.29 -1.55 36.60
N LYS A 2 -39.81 -0.56 35.86
CA LYS A 2 -39.56 -0.39 34.41
C LYS A 2 -38.08 -0.12 34.03
N ARG A 3 -37.30 0.56 34.89
CA ARG A 3 -35.86 0.85 34.68
C ARG A 3 -34.96 -0.39 34.59
N HIS A 4 -35.30 -1.50 35.26
CA HIS A 4 -34.50 -2.73 35.20
C HIS A 4 -34.78 -3.53 33.92
N ILE A 5 -36.01 -3.46 33.40
CA ILE A 5 -36.40 -4.11 32.14
C ILE A 5 -35.74 -3.42 30.94
N GLN A 6 -35.61 -2.08 30.97
CA GLN A 6 -34.93 -1.35 29.90
C GLN A 6 -33.40 -1.54 29.92
N ALA A 7 -32.79 -1.69 31.10
CA ALA A 7 -31.37 -2.00 31.21
C ALA A 7 -31.03 -3.38 30.63
N LEU A 8 -31.90 -4.38 30.81
CA LEU A 8 -31.72 -5.73 30.25
C LEU A 8 -31.75 -5.74 28.70
N GLY A 9 -32.58 -4.91 28.08
CA GLY A 9 -32.67 -4.77 26.62
C GLY A 9 -31.44 -4.09 25.99
N ILE A 10 -30.82 -3.15 26.69
CA ILE A 10 -29.59 -2.48 26.23
C ILE A 10 -28.39 -3.43 26.34
N VAL A 11 -28.29 -4.19 27.43
CA VAL A 11 -27.19 -5.15 27.67
C VAL A 11 -27.23 -6.30 26.66
N THR A 12 -28.41 -6.82 26.34
CA THR A 12 -28.59 -7.86 25.32
C THR A 12 -28.25 -7.35 23.92
N SER A 13 -28.60 -6.11 23.58
CA SER A 13 -28.20 -5.49 22.30
C SER A 13 -26.68 -5.31 22.19
N PHE A 14 -26.00 -4.91 23.27
CA PHE A 14 -24.54 -4.70 23.28
C PHE A 14 -23.74 -5.99 23.09
N LEU A 15 -24.26 -7.11 23.58
CA LEU A 15 -23.67 -8.46 23.42
C LEU A 15 -23.77 -9.01 21.99
N PHE A 16 -24.73 -8.53 21.19
CA PHE A 16 -24.92 -8.97 19.80
C PHE A 16 -24.11 -8.15 18.78
N ILE A 17 -23.68 -6.92 19.11
CA ILE A 17 -22.83 -6.07 18.24
C ILE A 17 -21.58 -6.78 17.71
N PRO A 18 -20.78 -7.50 18.54
CA PRO A 18 -19.59 -8.19 18.02
C PRO A 18 -19.93 -9.30 17.03
N LEU A 19 -21.10 -9.95 17.13
CA LEU A 19 -21.49 -11.03 16.23
C LEU A 19 -21.87 -10.50 14.82
N VAL A 20 -22.49 -9.32 14.74
CA VAL A 20 -22.84 -8.70 13.45
C VAL A 20 -21.62 -8.07 12.78
N ALA A 21 -20.68 -7.53 13.57
CA ALA A 21 -19.40 -7.04 13.06
C ALA A 21 -18.58 -8.15 12.38
N LEU A 22 -18.64 -9.38 12.91
CA LEU A 22 -17.97 -10.56 12.33
C LEU A 22 -18.72 -11.16 11.12
N ALA A 23 -19.99 -10.81 10.88
CA ALA A 23 -20.76 -11.31 9.72
C ALA A 23 -20.61 -10.43 8.48
N GLN A 24 -20.28 -9.14 8.65
CA GLN A 24 -20.24 -8.15 7.57
C GLN A 24 -18.91 -8.10 6.81
N THR A 25 -17.86 -8.77 7.30
CA THR A 25 -16.49 -8.72 6.73
C THR A 25 -16.41 -9.43 5.37
N SER A 26 -17.10 -10.57 5.21
CA SER A 26 -16.88 -11.51 4.10
C SER A 26 -16.99 -10.92 2.69
N ARG A 27 -18.00 -10.09 2.40
CA ARG A 27 -18.20 -9.53 1.04
C ARG A 27 -17.26 -8.36 0.73
N LEU A 28 -16.83 -7.61 1.75
CA LEU A 28 -15.87 -6.53 1.58
C LEU A 28 -14.45 -7.08 1.45
N GLU A 29 -14.11 -8.10 2.23
CA GLU A 29 -12.83 -8.79 2.15
C GLU A 29 -12.60 -9.42 0.78
N GLU A 30 -13.61 -10.05 0.19
CA GLU A 30 -13.48 -10.68 -1.14
C GLU A 30 -13.21 -9.65 -2.26
N ILE A 31 -13.85 -8.48 -2.19
CA ILE A 31 -13.62 -7.38 -3.15
C ILE A 31 -12.23 -6.77 -2.94
N LEU A 32 -11.84 -6.52 -1.69
CA LEU A 32 -10.53 -5.96 -1.35
C LEU A 32 -9.39 -6.91 -1.74
N PHE A 33 -9.56 -8.21 -1.50
CA PHE A 33 -8.61 -9.25 -1.84
C PHE A 33 -8.39 -9.37 -3.35
N ASN A 34 -9.48 -9.31 -4.13
CA ASN A 34 -9.40 -9.32 -5.59
C ASN A 34 -8.69 -8.07 -6.13
N ILE A 35 -9.00 -6.88 -5.60
CA ILE A 35 -8.30 -5.64 -5.99
C ILE A 35 -6.80 -5.74 -5.68
N GLN A 36 -6.45 -6.25 -4.50
CA GLN A 36 -5.06 -6.36 -4.09
C GLN A 36 -4.26 -7.35 -4.94
N LEU A 37 -4.83 -8.52 -5.24
CA LEU A 37 -4.15 -9.53 -6.04
C LEU A 37 -4.04 -9.15 -7.52
N PHE A 38 -5.11 -8.63 -8.11
CA PHE A 38 -5.19 -8.42 -9.55
C PHE A 38 -4.72 -7.04 -10.00
N ILE A 39 -4.74 -6.02 -9.13
CA ILE A 39 -4.35 -4.65 -9.51
C ILE A 39 -3.04 -4.27 -8.83
N LEU A 40 -2.96 -4.36 -7.50
CA LEU A 40 -1.83 -3.82 -6.76
C LEU A 40 -0.53 -4.60 -6.99
N ARG A 41 -0.55 -5.94 -6.88
CA ARG A 41 0.65 -6.77 -7.09
C ARG A 41 1.29 -6.61 -8.48
N PRO A 42 0.55 -6.71 -9.60
CA PRO A 42 1.15 -6.52 -10.92
C PRO A 42 1.59 -5.08 -11.16
N LEU A 43 0.85 -4.08 -10.65
CA LEU A 43 1.23 -2.67 -10.79
C LEU A 43 2.55 -2.35 -10.08
N ILE A 44 2.74 -2.86 -8.85
CA ILE A 44 4.00 -2.70 -8.10
C ILE A 44 5.15 -3.35 -8.86
N GLY A 45 4.95 -4.57 -9.39
CA GLY A 45 5.97 -5.26 -10.19
C GLY A 45 6.35 -4.48 -11.44
N LEU A 46 5.36 -3.94 -12.16
CA LEU A 46 5.60 -3.11 -13.35
C LEU A 46 6.37 -1.82 -13.00
N MET A 47 5.94 -1.12 -11.96
CA MET A 47 6.59 0.11 -11.50
C MET A 47 8.03 -0.14 -11.04
N PHE A 48 8.31 -1.28 -10.41
CA PHE A 48 9.67 -1.66 -10.01
C PHE A 48 10.60 -1.82 -11.22
N VAL A 49 10.14 -2.50 -12.28
CA VAL A 49 10.91 -2.66 -13.52
C VAL A 49 11.19 -1.30 -14.15
N VAL A 50 10.18 -0.43 -14.24
CA VAL A 50 10.34 0.93 -14.79
C VAL A 50 11.34 1.75 -13.96
N ALA A 51 11.20 1.73 -12.62
CA ALA A 51 12.11 2.45 -11.73
C ALA A 51 13.56 1.95 -11.87
N MET A 52 13.75 0.64 -12.01
CA MET A 52 15.07 0.04 -12.24
C MET A 52 15.69 0.48 -13.57
N ILE A 53 14.89 0.57 -14.64
CA ILE A 53 15.37 1.05 -15.96
C ILE A 53 15.78 2.52 -15.88
N VAL A 54 14.94 3.38 -15.28
CA VAL A 54 15.24 4.82 -15.13
C VAL A 54 16.47 5.04 -14.24
N PHE A 55 16.59 4.28 -13.16
CA PHE A 55 17.75 4.31 -12.28
C PHE A 55 19.02 3.90 -13.02
N ALA A 56 18.99 2.76 -13.73
CA ALA A 56 20.13 2.27 -14.51
C ALA A 56 20.54 3.27 -15.59
N TRP A 57 19.59 3.86 -16.31
CA TRP A 57 19.86 4.88 -17.30
C TRP A 57 20.51 6.12 -16.69
N GLY A 58 20.03 6.58 -15.53
CA GLY A 58 20.62 7.71 -14.82
C GLY A 58 22.06 7.46 -14.38
N VAL A 59 22.37 6.26 -13.89
CA VAL A 59 23.73 5.87 -13.51
C VAL A 59 24.64 5.77 -14.73
N ILE A 60 24.17 5.16 -15.82
CA ILE A 60 24.94 5.06 -17.08
C ILE A 60 25.25 6.47 -17.61
N GLU A 61 24.26 7.36 -17.69
CA GLU A 61 24.46 8.73 -18.17
C GLU A 61 25.39 9.54 -17.24
N TRP A 62 25.34 9.29 -15.93
CA TRP A 62 26.25 9.92 -14.97
C TRP A 62 27.71 9.47 -15.17
N ILE A 63 27.94 8.17 -15.44
CA ILE A 63 29.30 7.61 -15.62
C ILE A 63 29.87 7.95 -17.00
N TYR A 64 29.13 7.74 -18.09
CA TYR A 64 29.59 8.03 -19.45
C TYR A 64 29.64 9.53 -19.75
N GLY A 65 28.82 10.32 -19.04
CA GLY A 65 28.76 11.76 -19.16
C GLY A 65 29.75 12.52 -18.29
N ALA A 66 30.64 11.84 -17.57
CA ALA A 66 31.53 12.44 -16.56
C ALA A 66 32.43 13.58 -17.08
N ASP A 67 32.65 13.65 -18.39
CA ASP A 67 33.47 14.67 -19.06
C ASP A 67 32.72 16.00 -19.31
N SER A 68 31.40 16.04 -19.05
CA SER A 68 30.56 17.22 -19.26
C SER A 68 29.67 17.47 -18.05
N GLU A 69 29.80 18.64 -17.42
CA GLU A 69 29.00 19.03 -16.25
C GLU A 69 27.49 18.92 -16.50
N ASP A 70 27.04 19.23 -17.71
CA ASP A 70 25.63 19.11 -18.10
C ASP A 70 25.13 17.66 -18.10
N LYS A 71 25.93 16.72 -18.60
CA LYS A 71 25.58 15.29 -18.62
C LYS A 71 25.62 14.69 -17.22
N VAL A 72 26.58 15.12 -16.41
CA VAL A 72 26.66 14.74 -14.98
C VAL A 72 25.41 15.21 -14.22
N ALA A 73 25.01 16.48 -14.41
CA ALA A 73 23.83 17.05 -13.76
C ALA A 73 22.53 16.33 -14.18
N ARG A 74 22.40 15.96 -15.46
CA ARG A 74 21.26 15.16 -15.96
C ARG A 74 21.27 13.73 -15.43
N GLY A 75 22.39 13.03 -15.50
CA GLY A 75 22.52 11.65 -15.00
C GLY A 75 22.17 11.55 -13.51
N LYS A 76 22.69 12.48 -12.70
CA LYS A 76 22.36 12.56 -11.26
C LYS A 76 20.86 12.77 -11.03
N ARG A 77 20.21 13.63 -11.80
CA ARG A 77 18.76 13.88 -11.71
C ARG A 77 17.95 12.62 -12.05
N ASN A 78 18.34 11.92 -13.12
CA ASN A 78 17.71 10.69 -13.55
C ASN A 78 17.88 9.55 -12.54
N ALA A 79 19.06 9.43 -11.91
CA ALA A 79 19.30 8.48 -10.83
C ALA A 79 18.41 8.78 -9.60
N ILE A 80 18.24 10.06 -9.24
CA ILE A 80 17.36 10.49 -8.15
C ILE A 80 15.89 10.14 -8.45
N TYR A 81 15.43 10.31 -9.69
CA TYR A 81 14.07 9.88 -10.07
C TYR A 81 13.86 8.38 -9.89
N GLY A 82 14.86 7.55 -10.20
CA GLY A 82 14.84 6.12 -9.91
C GLY A 82 14.73 5.81 -8.41
N ILE A 83 15.52 6.50 -7.57
CA ILE A 83 15.48 6.37 -6.11
C ILE A 83 14.10 6.76 -5.55
N ILE A 84 13.52 7.86 -6.02
CA ILE A 84 12.18 8.28 -5.63
C ILE A 84 11.16 7.19 -5.98
N GLY A 85 11.29 6.56 -7.16
CA GLY A 85 10.47 5.41 -7.55
C GLY A 85 10.53 4.27 -6.53
N PHE A 86 11.73 3.90 -6.08
CA PHE A 86 11.90 2.85 -5.05
C PHE A 86 11.31 3.24 -3.69
N VAL A 87 11.44 4.50 -3.28
CA VAL A 87 10.86 5.01 -2.02
C VAL A 87 9.33 4.92 -2.06
N ILE A 88 8.70 5.26 -3.19
CA ILE A 88 7.25 5.13 -3.35
C ILE A 88 6.83 3.66 -3.25
N MET A 89 7.56 2.74 -3.88
CA MET A 89 7.26 1.29 -3.76
C MET A 89 7.36 0.79 -2.32
N ALA A 90 8.38 1.23 -1.58
CA ALA A 90 8.51 0.92 -0.15
C ALA A 90 7.34 1.50 0.67
N GLY A 91 6.90 2.72 0.34
CA GLY A 91 5.73 3.36 0.96
C GLY A 91 4.44 2.58 0.70
N VAL A 92 4.22 2.13 -0.53
CA VAL A 92 3.05 1.29 -0.88
C VAL A 92 3.09 -0.01 -0.06
N TRP A 93 4.23 -0.71 0.00
CA TRP A 93 4.33 -1.95 0.79
C TRP A 93 4.07 -1.72 2.29
N ALA A 94 4.59 -0.61 2.84
CA ALA A 94 4.34 -0.22 4.23
C ALA A 94 2.85 0.04 4.50
N ILE A 95 2.17 0.76 3.60
CA ILE A 95 0.73 1.02 3.71
C ILE A 95 -0.05 -0.30 3.61
N LEU A 96 0.25 -1.17 2.65
CA LEU A 96 -0.43 -2.46 2.50
C LEU A 96 -0.27 -3.35 3.73
N ASN A 97 0.94 -3.44 4.29
CA ASN A 97 1.19 -4.22 5.50
C ASN A 97 0.43 -3.63 6.71
N THR A 98 0.41 -2.30 6.82
CA THR A 98 -0.31 -1.59 7.88
C THR A 98 -1.81 -1.84 7.78
N LEU A 99 -2.39 -1.72 6.58
CA LEU A 99 -3.80 -2.00 6.33
C LEU A 99 -4.16 -3.46 6.63
N CYS A 100 -3.30 -4.42 6.28
CA CYS A 100 -3.51 -5.82 6.62
C CYS A 100 -3.57 -6.06 8.13
N VAL A 101 -2.66 -5.44 8.90
CA VAL A 101 -2.66 -5.54 10.37
C VAL A 101 -3.92 -4.93 10.98
N PHE A 102 -4.44 -3.82 10.43
CA PHE A 102 -5.63 -3.16 10.95
C PHE A 102 -6.95 -3.86 10.58
N ILE A 103 -7.04 -4.46 9.39
CA ILE A 103 -8.28 -5.07 8.88
C ILE A 103 -8.34 -6.57 9.23
N GLY A 104 -7.21 -7.21 9.55
CA GLY A 104 -7.15 -8.64 9.84
C GLY A 104 -7.37 -9.53 8.61
N ALA A 105 -7.48 -8.92 7.43
CA ALA A 105 -7.65 -9.57 6.15
C ALA A 105 -6.30 -9.66 5.43
N CYS A 106 -5.50 -10.60 5.90
CA CYS A 106 -4.31 -11.17 5.31
C CYS A 106 -4.22 -12.59 5.93
#